data_AF-A0A6J7PB97-F1
#
_entry.id   AF-A0A6J7PB97-F1
#
_cell.length_a   1.000
_cell.length_b   1.000
_cell.length_c   1.000
_cell.angle_alpha   90.00
_cell.angle_beta   90.00
_cell.angle_gamma   90.00
#
_symmetry.space_group_name_H-M   'P 1'
#
loop_
_entity.id
_entity.type
_entity.pdbx_description
1 polymer ?
#
loop_
_entity_poly.entity_id
_entity_poly.type
_entity_poly.pdbx_seq_one_letter_code
_entity_poly.pdbx_strand_id
1 'polypeptide(L)' 'MDGYHLSNKVLKELDRSNRKGAPDTFDVDGYVALLHRIKNSPDESIYFPIFDRAIEESIAAEGVVKPEVKLVITEGN' A
#
# COMPACT_ATOMS: atom_id res chain seq x y z
N MET A 1 3.87 -5.19 0.50
CA MET A 1 3.73 -3.89 1.19
C MET A 1 4.13 -2.71 0.30
N ASP A 2 4.78 -2.96 -0.84
CA ASP A 2 5.36 -1.90 -1.68
C ASP A 2 4.39 -0.79 -2.11
N GLY A 3 3.10 -1.11 -2.35
CA GLY A 3 2.10 -0.10 -2.69
C GLY A 3 1.87 0.97 -1.62
N TYR A 4 2.40 0.77 -0.41
CA TYR A 4 2.36 1.72 0.69
C TYR A 4 3.64 2.54 0.85
N HIS A 5 4.59 2.48 -0.10
CA HIS A 5 5.67 3.47 -0.12
C HIS A 5 5.07 4.88 -0.23
N LEU A 6 5.65 5.80 0.54
CA LEU A 6 5.42 7.22 0.32
C LEU A 6 5.94 7.61 -1.07
N SER A 7 5.24 8.54 -1.71
CA SER A 7 5.62 8.98 -3.05
C SER A 7 7.02 9.60 -3.07
N ASN A 8 7.70 9.58 -4.21
CA ASN A 8 9.04 10.17 -4.30
C ASN A 8 9.02 11.67 -3.97
N LYS A 9 7.91 12.36 -4.26
CA LYS A 9 7.68 13.75 -3.85
C LYS A 9 7.72 13.90 -2.33
N VAL A 10 6.94 13.10 -1.61
CA VAL A 10 6.89 13.15 -0.13
C VAL A 10 8.24 12.77 0.46
N LEU A 11 8.90 11.73 -0.06
CA LEU A 11 10.24 11.35 0.42
C LEU A 11 11.28 12.46 0.20
N LYS A 12 11.18 13.22 -0.89
CA LYS A 12 12.05 14.37 -1.14
C LYS A 12 11.78 15.50 -0.15
N GLU A 13 10.51 15.78 0.16
CA GLU A 13 10.13 16.80 1.15
C GLU A 13 10.59 16.41 2.57
N LEU A 14 10.67 15.12 2.87
CA LEU A 14 11.14 14.59 4.15
C LEU A 14 12.66 14.37 4.24
N ASP A 15 13.42 14.64 3.17
CA ASP A 15 14.85 14.31 3.04
C ASP A 15 15.17 12.82 3.28
N ARG A 16 14.34 11.94 2.71
CA ARG A 16 14.42 10.47 2.87
C ARG A 16 14.55 9.71 1.55
N SER A 17 14.69 10.40 0.42
CA SER A 17 14.77 9.76 -0.91
C SER A 17 15.87 8.69 -1.00
N ASN A 18 16.99 8.87 -0.30
CA ASN A 18 18.12 7.94 -0.26
C ASN A 18 17.89 6.69 0.60
N ARG A 19 16.78 6.62 1.34
CA ARG A 19 16.44 5.53 2.27
C ARG A 19 15.11 4.87 1.93
N LYS A 20 14.62 5.04 0.69
CA LYS A 20 13.39 4.38 0.21
C LYS A 20 13.47 2.88 0.48
N GLY A 21 12.44 2.35 1.13
CA GLY A 21 12.40 0.96 1.62
C GLY A 21 12.73 0.81 3.11
N ALA A 22 13.16 1.88 3.81
CA ALA A 22 13.24 1.88 5.27
C ALA A 22 11.84 2.00 5.90
N PRO A 23 11.63 1.51 7.15
CA PRO A 23 10.31 1.51 7.79
C PRO A 23 9.61 2.88 7.84
N ASP A 24 10.38 3.96 7.97
CA ASP A 24 9.88 5.35 8.01
C ASP A 24 9.59 5.97 6.62
N THR A 25 9.63 5.15 5.56
CA THR A 25 9.32 5.55 4.17
C THR A 25 8.01 4.96 3.65
N PHE A 26 7.21 4.35 4.53
CA PHE A 26 5.90 3.77 4.23
C PHE A 26 4.77 4.47 4.97
N ASP A 27 3.59 4.46 4.36
CA ASP A 27 2.32 4.74 5.04
C ASP A 27 1.82 3.47 5.74
N VAL A 28 2.37 3.20 6.93
CA VAL A 28 2.02 2.03 7.75
C VAL A 28 0.58 2.09 8.23
N ASP A 29 0.10 3.29 8.60
CA ASP A 29 -1.27 3.48 9.07
C ASP A 29 -2.28 3.19 7.96
N GLY A 30 -1.99 3.63 6.73
CA GLY A 30 -2.79 3.29 5.56
C GLY A 30 -2.84 1.78 5.28
N TYR A 31 -1.74 1.06 5.48
CA TYR A 31 -1.71 -0.39 5.33
C TYR A 31 -2.53 -1.10 6.41
N VAL A 32 -2.39 -0.69 7.68
CA VAL A 32 -3.19 -1.23 8.79
C VAL A 32 -4.68 -0.96 8.57
N ALA A 33 -5.04 0.24 8.10
CA ALA A 33 -6.42 0.59 7.76
C ALA A 33 -6.99 -0.31 6.65
N LEU A 34 -6.21 -0.66 5.63
CA LEU A 34 -6.62 -1.63 4.61
C LEU A 34 -6.94 -2.99 5.23
N LEU A 35 -6.06 -3.53 6.07
CA LEU A 35 -6.29 -4.84 6.70
C LEU A 35 -7.55 -4.85 7.55
N HIS A 36 -7.79 -3.76 8.30
CA HIS A 36 -9.04 -3.60 9.05
C HIS A 36 -10.27 -3.58 8.14
N ARG A 37 -10.22 -2.87 7.00
CA ARG A 37 -11.31 -2.83 6.02
C ARG A 37 -11.58 -4.20 5.41
N ILE A 38 -10.53 -4.91 4.97
CA ILE A 38 -10.65 -6.27 4.42
C ILE A 38 -11.31 -7.21 5.43
N LYS A 39 -10.92 -7.11 6.71
CA LYS A 39 -11.46 -7.98 7.76
C LYS A 39 -12.91 -7.68 8.12
N ASN A 40 -13.31 -6.40 8.12
CA ASN A 40 -14.58 -5.95 8.67
C ASN A 40 -15.67 -5.71 7.61
N SER A 41 -15.31 -5.64 6.32
CA SER A 41 -16.24 -5.41 5.20
C SER A 41 -16.15 -6.53 4.15
N PRO A 42 -16.46 -7.79 4.50
CA PRO A 42 -16.26 -8.94 3.61
C PRO A 42 -17.13 -8.92 2.35
N ASP A 43 -18.22 -8.15 2.36
CA ASP A 43 -19.18 -8.06 1.24
C ASP A 43 -18.89 -6.88 0.30
N GLU A 44 -17.82 -6.11 0.54
CA GLU A 44 -17.44 -4.93 -0.25
C GLU A 44 -16.20 -5.18 -1.13
N SER A 45 -16.12 -4.45 -2.25
CA SER A 45 -14.86 -4.38 -3.02
C SER A 45 -13.91 -3.37 -2.37
N ILE A 46 -12.77 -3.85 -1.88
CA ILE A 46 -11.78 -3.05 -1.19
C ILE A 46 -10.59 -2.78 -2.12
N TYR A 47 -10.49 -1.54 -2.57
CA TYR A 47 -9.38 -1.08 -3.42
C TYR A 47 -8.15 -0.72 -2.59
N PHE A 48 -6.97 -1.03 -3.12
CA PHE A 48 -5.68 -0.80 -2.47
C PHE A 48 -4.63 -0.32 -3.48
N PRO A 49 -3.57 0.38 -3.03
CA PRO A 49 -2.53 0.85 -3.92
C PRO A 49 -1.59 -0.28 -4.37
N ILE A 50 -1.11 -0.21 -5.61
CA ILE A 50 -0.05 -1.08 -6.13
C ILE A 50 1.14 -0.21 -6.50
N PHE A 51 2.36 -0.73 -6.28
CA PHE A 51 3.58 -0.04 -6.66
C PHE A 51 3.93 -0.39 -8.11
N ASP A 52 3.92 0.61 -8.98
CA ASP A 52 4.30 0.46 -10.38
C ASP A 52 5.82 0.69 -10.52
N ARG A 53 6.52 -0.39 -10.85
CA ARG A 53 7.98 -0.42 -11.05
C ARG A 53 8.42 0.35 -12.30
N ALA A 54 7.54 0.59 -13.28
CA ALA A 54 7.90 1.35 -14.48
C ALA A 54 8.08 2.84 -14.19
N ILE A 55 7.34 3.36 -13.20
CA ILE A 55 7.39 4.78 -12.79
C ILE A 55 7.95 4.99 -11.37
N GLU A 56 8.25 3.90 -10.66
CA GLU A 56 8.80 3.92 -9.30
C GLU A 56 7.89 4.66 -8.29
N GLU A 57 6.58 4.51 -8.44
CA GLU A 57 5.54 5.17 -7.63
C GLU A 57 4.37 4.24 -7.30
N SER A 58 3.67 4.55 -6.21
CA SER A 58 2.42 3.87 -5.83
C SER A 58 1.22 4.48 -6.55
N ILE A 59 0.42 3.66 -7.23
CA ILE A 59 -0.83 4.06 -7.88
C ILE A 59 -2.00 3.69 -6.97
N ALA A 60 -2.78 4.69 -6.58
CA ALA A 60 -3.96 4.49 -5.74
C ALA A 60 -5.05 3.71 -6.48
N ALA A 61 -5.72 2.81 -5.76
CA ALA A 61 -6.86 2.02 -6.25
C ALA A 61 -6.60 1.19 -7.52
N GLU A 62 -5.35 0.80 -7.76
CA GLU A 62 -4.98 -0.08 -8.87
C GLU A 62 -5.34 -1.56 -8.57
N GLY A 63 -5.22 -1.98 -7.30
CA GLY A 63 -5.59 -3.31 -6.85
C GLY A 63 -6.98 -3.36 -6.22
N VAL A 64 -7.63 -4.53 -6.27
CA VAL A 64 -8.93 -4.78 -5.60
C VAL A 64 -8.99 -6.16 -4.94
N VAL A 65 -9.44 -6.19 -3.70
CA VAL A 65 -9.92 -7.40 -3.03
C VAL A 65 -11.43 -7.44 -3.18
N LYS A 66 -11.94 -8.46 -3.87
CA LYS A 66 -13.38 -8.62 -4.14
C LYS A 66 -14.06 -9.48 -3.07
N PRO A 67 -15.39 -9.39 -2.87
CA PRO A 67 -16.13 -10.15 -1.86
C PRO A 67 -15.99 -11.69 -1.97
N GLU A 68 -15.74 -12.21 -3.17
CA GLU A 68 -15.53 -13.63 -3.40
C GLU A 68 -14.17 -14.15 -2.88
N VAL A 69 -13.21 -13.27 -2.59
CA VAL A 69 -11.89 -13.63 -2.07
C VAL A 69 -12.00 -14.15 -0.63
N LYS A 70 -11.54 -15.38 -0.40
CA LYS A 70 -11.63 -16.05 0.92
C LYS A 70 -10.32 -16.05 1.72
N LEU A 71 -9.19 -15.77 1.07
CA LEU A 71 -7.88 -15.73 1.69
C LEU A 71 -7.10 -14.56 1.12
N VAL A 72 -6.60 -13.71 2.00
CA VAL A 72 -5.64 -12.65 1.68
C VAL A 72 -4.32 -13.01 2.33
N ILE A 73 -3.27 -13.09 1.52
CA ILE A 73 -1.89 -13.26 1.97
C ILE A 73 -1.19 -11.92 1.78
N THR A 74 -0.47 -11.49 2.80
CA THR A 74 0.33 -10.26 2.74
C THR A 74 1.80 -10.60 2.85
N GLU A 75 2.62 -9.83 2.14
CA GLU A 75 4.07 -9.98 2.07
C GLU A 75 4.71 -8.59 2.04
N GLY A 76 5.90 -8.48 2.62
CA GLY A 76 6.70 -7.26 2.71
C GLY A 76 7.78 -7.38 3.79
N ASN A 77 8.82 -6.54 3.67
CA ASN A 77 9.96 -6.47 4.60
C ASN A 77 9.68 -5.66 5.86
#